data_AF-A0A5C1AHZ0-F1
#
_entry.id   AF-A0A5C1AHZ0-F1
#
_cell.length_a   1.000
_cell.length_b   1.000
_cell.length_c   1.000
_cell.angle_alpha   90.00
_cell.angle_beta   90.00
_cell.angle_gamma   90.00
#
_symmetry.space_group_name_H-M   'P 1'
#
loop_
_entity.id
_entity.type
_entity.pdbx_description
1 polymer ?
#
loop_
_entity_poly.entity_id
_entity_poly.type
_entity_poly.pdbx_seq_one_letter_code
_entity_poly.pdbx_strand_id
1 'polypeptide(L)'
;MRKLAAEFVGTFALVFAVCGAIVVNDLTGATVTHVGVALTFGLIVLAMVYTVGDVSGAHLNPAVTLGFFVARRFPGRRVLPYVLSQCGGALAACLCLSVLFPLHSTLGATLPGGGESQSFVLEMLLTGLLMFVVLSVSTGAKEKGITAGIAVGAVVALEALFAGPICGAPMNPSRSLAPAVASLHFEILWVYRTAPAIGAVGAVLAYRCVHERPCCCEPEGVPMKRVIFVCVENSNRSQMAEAFARLHGVGKVETFSAGSRPSGTVNPKAIAGMKEVGYDLTTHGSKGLEEFSGQSVDMAVTMRRGDECPLVLARQRVDWKIPDPKELPPEQFNEVRDLIERKVKELLAGL
;
A
#
# COMPACT_ATOMS: atom_id res chain seq x y z
N MET A 1 5.33 10.34 -15.85
CA MET A 1 4.66 9.96 -17.12
C MET A 1 4.09 8.55 -17.10
N ARG A 2 4.89 7.47 -16.98
CA ARG A 2 4.39 6.07 -17.04
C ARG A 2 3.16 5.78 -16.15
N LYS A 3 3.17 6.23 -14.89
CA LYS A 3 2.04 6.02 -13.96
C LYS A 3 0.75 6.73 -14.38
N LEU A 4 0.87 7.95 -14.90
CA LEU A 4 -0.28 8.72 -15.39
C LEU A 4 -0.85 8.06 -16.66
N ALA A 5 0.02 7.64 -17.59
CA ALA A 5 -0.43 6.91 -18.77
C ALA A 5 -1.18 5.61 -18.41
N ALA A 6 -0.70 4.87 -17.41
CA ALA A 6 -1.38 3.70 -16.87
C ALA A 6 -2.76 4.03 -16.28
N GLU A 7 -2.88 5.10 -15.48
CA GLU A 7 -4.18 5.57 -14.96
C GLU A 7 -5.13 6.02 -16.07
N PHE A 8 -4.61 6.70 -17.10
CA PHE A 8 -5.39 7.12 -18.26
C PHE A 8 -5.95 5.91 -19.02
N VAL A 9 -5.08 4.97 -19.40
CA VAL A 9 -5.45 3.78 -20.18
C VAL A 9 -6.38 2.87 -19.38
N GLY A 10 -6.09 2.65 -18.09
CA GLY A 10 -6.96 1.84 -17.23
C GLY A 10 -8.34 2.46 -17.03
N THR A 11 -8.43 3.78 -16.84
CA THR A 11 -9.72 4.46 -16.70
C THR A 11 -10.48 4.51 -18.02
N PHE A 12 -9.78 4.68 -19.14
CA PHE A 12 -10.37 4.55 -20.47
C PHE A 12 -11.01 3.16 -20.65
N ALA A 13 -10.26 2.08 -20.40
CA ALA A 13 -10.75 0.72 -20.56
C ALA A 13 -11.96 0.44 -19.65
N LEU A 14 -11.89 0.87 -18.38
CA LEU A 14 -12.98 0.77 -17.41
C LEU A 14 -14.24 1.46 -17.94
N VAL A 15 -14.17 2.74 -18.28
CA VAL A 15 -15.33 3.53 -18.70
C VAL A 15 -15.87 3.05 -20.04
N PHE A 16 -15.00 2.69 -20.98
CA PHE A 16 -15.38 2.16 -22.29
C PHE A 16 -16.17 0.85 -22.14
N ALA A 17 -15.68 -0.10 -21.34
CA ALA A 17 -16.37 -1.37 -21.14
C ALA A 17 -17.69 -1.19 -20.37
N VAL A 18 -17.68 -0.40 -19.29
CA VAL A 18 -18.85 -0.18 -18.44
C VAL A 18 -19.96 0.57 -19.18
N CYS A 19 -19.65 1.74 -19.73
CA CYS A 19 -20.64 2.52 -20.45
C CYS A 19 -21.02 1.84 -21.77
N GLY A 20 -20.07 1.19 -22.43
CA GLY A 20 -20.33 0.39 -23.64
C GLY A 20 -21.28 -0.77 -23.38
N ALA A 21 -21.15 -1.50 -22.27
CA ALA A 21 -22.08 -2.57 -21.91
C ALA A 21 -23.51 -2.04 -21.69
N ILE A 22 -23.66 -0.86 -21.07
CA ILE A 22 -24.98 -0.21 -20.89
C ILE A 22 -25.55 0.19 -22.26
N VAL A 23 -24.77 0.89 -23.08
CA VAL A 23 -25.18 1.32 -24.42
C VAL A 23 -25.58 0.13 -25.30
N VAL A 24 -24.78 -0.93 -25.31
CA VAL A 24 -25.08 -2.16 -26.06
C VAL A 24 -26.33 -2.83 -25.50
N ASN A 25 -26.48 -2.91 -24.18
CA ASN A 25 -27.68 -3.46 -23.56
C ASN A 25 -28.95 -2.73 -24.02
N ASP A 26 -28.92 -1.40 -24.02
CA ASP A 26 -30.06 -0.56 -24.38
C ASP A 26 -30.40 -0.70 -25.88
N LEU A 27 -29.38 -0.69 -26.75
CA LEU A 27 -29.57 -0.82 -28.20
C LEU A 27 -30.00 -2.22 -28.66
N THR A 28 -29.69 -3.26 -27.88
CA THR A 28 -29.98 -4.67 -28.23
C THR A 28 -31.22 -5.23 -27.53
N GLY A 29 -32.05 -4.38 -26.92
CA GLY A 29 -33.26 -4.82 -26.23
C GLY A 29 -32.96 -5.67 -24.99
N ALA A 30 -31.97 -5.26 -24.20
CA ALA A 30 -31.53 -5.88 -22.95
C ALA A 30 -30.84 -7.26 -23.09
N THR A 31 -30.15 -7.51 -24.20
CA THR A 31 -29.45 -8.79 -24.44
C THR A 31 -28.31 -9.04 -23.43
N VAL A 32 -27.60 -8.00 -22.99
CA VAL A 32 -26.52 -8.12 -21.99
C VAL A 32 -27.08 -8.42 -20.60
N THR A 33 -28.29 -7.92 -20.30
CA THR A 33 -28.98 -7.97 -19.01
C THR A 33 -28.29 -7.18 -17.90
N HIS A 34 -29.02 -6.88 -16.82
CA HIS A 34 -28.46 -6.25 -15.62
C HIS A 34 -27.28 -7.05 -15.03
N VAL A 35 -27.40 -8.38 -14.99
CA VAL A 35 -26.34 -9.26 -14.48
C VAL A 35 -25.08 -9.15 -15.33
N GLY A 36 -25.21 -9.15 -16.67
CA GLY A 36 -24.06 -9.00 -17.56
C GLY A 36 -23.40 -7.63 -17.47
N VAL A 37 -24.19 -6.55 -17.30
CA VAL A 37 -23.65 -5.21 -17.06
C VAL A 37 -22.87 -5.17 -15.75
N ALA A 38 -23.43 -5.67 -14.65
CA ALA A 38 -22.76 -5.68 -13.35
C ALA A 38 -21.47 -6.54 -13.35
N LEU A 39 -21.49 -7.70 -14.01
CA LEU A 39 -20.29 -8.52 -14.21
C LEU A 39 -19.23 -7.76 -15.03
N THR A 40 -19.63 -6.99 -16.04
CA THR A 40 -18.69 -6.18 -16.84
C THR A 40 -17.97 -5.17 -15.96
N PHE A 41 -18.66 -4.52 -15.02
CA PHE A 41 -18.03 -3.55 -14.09
C PHE A 41 -16.91 -4.22 -13.28
N GLY A 42 -17.16 -5.39 -12.70
CA GLY A 42 -16.15 -6.06 -11.89
C GLY A 42 -15.03 -6.68 -12.71
N LEU A 43 -15.34 -7.32 -13.84
CA LEU A 43 -14.36 -8.00 -14.68
C LEU A 43 -13.36 -7.02 -15.29
N ILE A 44 -13.81 -5.84 -15.74
CA ILE A 44 -12.88 -4.85 -16.29
C ILE A 44 -11.96 -4.27 -15.20
N VAL A 45 -12.50 -4.04 -14.00
CA VAL A 45 -11.70 -3.60 -12.85
C VAL A 45 -10.65 -4.65 -12.49
N LEU A 46 -11.04 -5.92 -12.37
CA LEU A 46 -10.13 -7.05 -12.14
C LEU A 46 -9.00 -7.06 -13.17
N ALA A 47 -9.36 -7.01 -14.47
CA ALA A 47 -8.40 -7.05 -15.56
C ALA A 47 -7.42 -5.87 -15.48
N MET A 48 -7.91 -4.65 -15.25
CA MET A 48 -7.06 -3.46 -15.20
C MET A 48 -6.18 -3.42 -13.95
N VAL A 49 -6.67 -3.87 -12.79
CA VAL A 49 -5.84 -4.00 -11.59
C VAL A 49 -4.66 -4.95 -11.85
N TYR A 50 -4.88 -6.08 -12.52
CA TYR A 50 -3.78 -6.99 -12.88
C TYR A 50 -2.87 -6.49 -14.00
N THR A 51 -3.39 -5.65 -14.91
CA THR A 51 -2.62 -5.20 -16.07
C THR A 51 -1.77 -3.97 -15.77
N VAL A 52 -2.28 -3.02 -14.97
CA VAL A 52 -1.61 -1.72 -14.73
C VAL A 52 -1.38 -1.40 -13.25
N GLY A 53 -1.73 -2.32 -12.34
CA GLY A 53 -1.59 -2.15 -10.89
C GLY A 53 -0.15 -2.08 -10.42
N ASP A 54 0.75 -2.89 -10.97
CA ASP A 54 2.19 -2.87 -10.70
C ASP A 54 2.88 -1.57 -11.16
N VAL A 55 2.34 -0.93 -12.21
CA VAL A 55 2.85 0.35 -12.74
C VAL A 55 2.36 1.54 -11.90
N SER A 56 1.05 1.64 -11.68
CA SER A 56 0.39 2.86 -11.19
C SER A 56 -0.25 2.74 -9.81
N GLY A 57 -0.53 1.52 -9.35
CA GLY A 57 -1.45 1.22 -8.27
C GLY A 57 -2.89 0.95 -8.73
N ALA A 58 -3.20 1.19 -10.02
CA ALA A 58 -4.52 1.03 -10.62
C ALA A 58 -5.63 1.64 -9.77
N HIS A 59 -5.51 2.93 -9.43
CA HIS A 59 -6.57 3.63 -8.70
C HIS A 59 -7.82 3.74 -9.57
N LEU A 60 -7.65 4.21 -10.82
CA LEU A 60 -8.66 4.31 -11.89
C LEU A 60 -9.94 5.07 -11.48
N ASN A 61 -9.89 5.75 -10.35
CA ASN A 61 -11.02 6.30 -9.63
C ASN A 61 -10.55 7.45 -8.71
N PRO A 62 -11.10 8.66 -8.87
CA PRO A 62 -10.76 9.80 -8.02
C PRO A 62 -11.05 9.56 -6.53
N ALA A 63 -12.13 8.84 -6.19
CA ALA A 63 -12.48 8.51 -4.81
C ALA A 63 -11.46 7.54 -4.18
N VAL A 64 -11.02 6.52 -4.93
CA VAL A 64 -9.96 5.61 -4.48
C VAL A 64 -8.63 6.36 -4.28
N THR A 65 -8.30 7.27 -5.19
CA THR A 65 -7.10 8.12 -5.07
C THR A 65 -7.15 8.99 -3.82
N LEU A 66 -8.31 9.58 -3.52
CA LEU A 66 -8.55 10.33 -2.30
C LEU A 66 -8.42 9.44 -1.06
N GLY A 67 -9.02 8.24 -1.08
CA GLY A 67 -8.95 7.28 0.02
C GLY A 67 -7.50 6.88 0.35
N PHE A 68 -6.67 6.58 -0.65
CA PHE A 68 -5.25 6.30 -0.44
C PHE A 68 -4.47 7.50 0.09
N PHE A 69 -4.80 8.72 -0.36
CA PHE A 69 -4.19 9.95 0.16
C PHE A 69 -4.53 10.15 1.64
N VAL A 70 -5.80 10.03 2.02
CA VAL A 70 -6.27 10.18 3.42
C VAL A 70 -5.73 9.06 4.32
N ALA A 71 -5.58 7.84 3.78
CA ALA A 71 -4.88 6.74 4.44
C ALA A 71 -3.36 6.96 4.58
N ARG A 72 -2.81 8.09 4.08
CA ARG A 72 -1.37 8.42 4.04
C ARG A 72 -0.52 7.41 3.26
N ARG A 73 -1.13 6.70 2.30
CA ARG A 73 -0.48 5.69 1.44
C ARG A 73 -0.16 6.21 0.04
N PHE A 74 -0.57 7.44 -0.27
CA PHE A 74 -0.31 8.07 -1.55
C PHE A 74 0.08 9.55 -1.38
N PRO A 75 1.14 10.04 -2.03
CA PRO A 75 1.64 11.40 -1.82
C PRO A 75 0.68 12.45 -2.40
N GLY A 76 0.30 13.45 -1.60
CA GLY A 76 -0.66 14.49 -1.97
C GLY A 76 -0.35 15.22 -3.28
N ARG A 77 0.94 15.45 -3.58
CA ARG A 77 1.38 16.08 -4.84
C ARG A 77 1.00 15.30 -6.10
N ARG A 78 0.70 13.99 -5.98
CA ARG A 78 0.29 13.13 -7.10
C ARG A 78 -1.22 12.98 -7.24
N VAL A 79 -2.01 13.43 -6.26
CA VAL A 79 -3.48 13.29 -6.26
C VAL A 79 -4.08 13.98 -7.47
N LEU A 80 -3.84 15.28 -7.63
CA LEU A 80 -4.41 16.05 -8.74
C LEU A 80 -3.96 15.51 -10.12
N PRO A 81 -2.66 15.21 -10.37
CA PRO A 81 -2.26 14.57 -11.62
C PRO A 81 -2.97 13.23 -11.92
N TYR A 82 -3.18 12.38 -10.91
CA TYR A 82 -3.92 11.12 -11.10
C TYR A 82 -5.38 11.38 -11.45
N VAL A 83 -6.05 12.26 -10.72
CA VAL A 83 -7.47 12.61 -10.96
C VAL A 83 -7.67 13.18 -12.36
N LEU A 84 -6.79 14.09 -12.81
CA LEU A 84 -6.85 14.63 -14.17
C LEU A 84 -6.63 13.54 -15.22
N SER A 85 -5.69 12.62 -14.97
CA SER A 85 -5.42 11.50 -15.87
C SER A 85 -6.61 10.55 -15.99
N GLN A 86 -7.26 10.24 -14.86
CA GLN A 86 -8.46 9.41 -14.80
C GLN A 86 -9.63 10.07 -15.53
N CYS A 87 -9.87 11.37 -15.29
CA CYS A 87 -10.92 12.11 -15.98
C CYS A 87 -10.65 12.19 -17.49
N GLY A 88 -9.39 12.40 -17.90
CA GLY A 88 -9.00 12.39 -19.32
C GLY A 88 -9.26 11.04 -19.99
N GLY A 89 -8.91 9.94 -19.34
CA GLY A 89 -9.17 8.58 -19.85
C GLY A 89 -10.67 8.29 -19.97
N ALA A 90 -11.44 8.67 -18.95
CA ALA A 90 -12.90 8.53 -18.93
C ALA A 90 -13.56 9.33 -20.08
N LEU A 91 -13.17 10.59 -20.28
CA LEU A 91 -13.69 11.43 -21.36
C LEU A 91 -13.34 10.87 -22.74
N ALA A 92 -12.11 10.40 -22.92
CA ALA A 92 -11.70 9.76 -24.18
C ALA A 92 -12.52 8.49 -24.48
N ALA A 93 -12.87 7.70 -23.46
CA ALA A 93 -13.74 6.54 -23.62
C ALA A 93 -15.16 6.94 -24.06
N CYS A 94 -15.75 7.96 -23.42
CA CYS A 94 -17.07 8.45 -23.81
C CYS A 94 -17.09 9.08 -25.21
N LEU A 95 -16.04 9.82 -25.60
CA LEU A 95 -15.89 10.33 -26.97
C LEU A 95 -15.84 9.18 -27.98
N CYS A 96 -15.08 8.12 -27.68
CA CYS A 96 -15.04 6.92 -28.51
C CYS A 96 -16.43 6.28 -28.65
N LEU A 97 -17.15 6.12 -27.53
CA LEU A 97 -18.53 5.60 -27.54
C LEU A 97 -19.49 6.50 -28.32
N SER A 98 -19.35 7.83 -28.26
CA SER A 98 -20.20 8.74 -29.04
C SER A 98 -20.02 8.60 -30.55
N VAL A 99 -18.81 8.23 -30.99
CA VAL A 99 -18.52 7.97 -32.41
C VAL A 99 -19.06 6.60 -32.82
N LEU A 100 -18.93 5.58 -31.95
CA LEU A 100 -19.41 4.23 -32.23
C LEU A 100 -20.93 4.10 -32.19
N PHE A 101 -21.59 4.85 -31.30
CA PHE A 101 -23.02 4.77 -31.03
C PHE A 101 -23.68 6.16 -31.06
N PRO A 102 -23.65 6.87 -32.21
CA PRO A 102 -24.04 8.27 -32.31
C PRO A 102 -25.52 8.54 -32.03
N LEU A 103 -26.37 7.52 -32.07
CA LEU A 103 -27.81 7.62 -31.81
C LEU A 103 -28.18 7.43 -30.33
N HIS A 104 -27.24 7.01 -29.48
CA HIS A 104 -27.51 6.75 -28.08
C HIS A 104 -27.40 8.05 -27.25
N SER A 105 -28.52 8.50 -26.67
CA SER A 105 -28.63 9.83 -26.06
C SER A 105 -27.79 10.03 -24.80
N THR A 106 -27.62 9.01 -23.97
CA THR A 106 -27.01 9.15 -22.63
C THR A 106 -25.58 8.62 -22.54
N LEU A 107 -25.11 7.88 -23.55
CA LEU A 107 -23.79 7.22 -23.57
C LEU A 107 -23.40 6.47 -22.28
N GLY A 108 -24.37 5.88 -21.57
CA GLY A 108 -24.14 5.19 -20.30
C GLY A 108 -24.02 6.12 -19.07
N ALA A 109 -24.56 7.34 -19.16
CA ALA A 109 -24.66 8.28 -18.04
C ALA A 109 -25.35 7.63 -16.83
N THR A 110 -24.85 7.96 -15.64
CA THR A 110 -25.43 7.44 -14.40
C THR A 110 -26.70 8.21 -14.07
N LEU A 111 -27.84 7.64 -14.44
CA LEU A 111 -29.17 8.15 -14.11
C LEU A 111 -29.80 7.20 -13.08
N PRO A 112 -30.03 7.64 -11.82
CA PRO A 112 -30.58 6.77 -10.80
C PRO A 112 -32.05 6.42 -11.10
N GLY A 113 -32.42 5.16 -10.84
CA GLY A 113 -33.82 4.74 -10.80
C GLY A 113 -34.52 5.11 -9.48
N GLY A 114 -33.75 5.29 -8.40
CA GLY A 114 -34.24 5.73 -7.09
C GLY A 114 -34.12 7.23 -6.85
N GLY A 115 -34.60 7.68 -5.68
CA GLY A 115 -34.49 9.09 -5.28
C GLY A 115 -33.06 9.56 -5.02
N GLU A 116 -32.82 10.87 -5.07
CA GLU A 116 -31.47 11.43 -4.92
C GLU A 116 -30.82 11.09 -3.58
N SER A 117 -31.57 11.20 -2.48
CA SER A 117 -31.08 10.89 -1.13
C SER A 117 -30.77 9.40 -0.96
N GLN A 118 -31.61 8.52 -1.52
CA GLN A 118 -31.37 7.08 -1.52
C GLN A 118 -30.10 6.74 -2.32
N SER A 119 -29.94 7.34 -3.50
CA SER A 119 -28.76 7.17 -4.34
C SER A 119 -27.50 7.70 -3.67
N PHE A 120 -27.59 8.83 -2.97
CA PHE A 120 -26.48 9.39 -2.20
C PHE A 120 -26.00 8.45 -1.09
N VAL A 121 -26.94 7.93 -0.29
CA VAL A 121 -26.60 7.01 0.80
C VAL A 121 -25.99 5.72 0.24
N LEU A 122 -26.58 5.16 -0.82
CA LEU A 122 -26.02 3.97 -1.48
C LEU A 122 -24.61 4.24 -2.00
N GLU A 123 -24.39 5.28 -2.81
CA GLU A 123 -23.06 5.58 -3.36
C GLU A 123 -21.98 5.79 -2.29
N MET A 124 -22.35 6.42 -1.18
CA MET A 124 -21.45 6.60 -0.04
C MET A 124 -21.08 5.25 0.59
N LEU A 125 -22.05 4.36 0.79
CA LEU A 125 -21.82 3.04 1.39
C LEU A 125 -21.04 2.11 0.46
N LEU A 126 -21.41 2.05 -0.83
CA LEU A 126 -20.75 1.23 -1.84
C LEU A 126 -19.29 1.67 -2.03
N THR A 127 -19.05 2.97 -2.23
CA THR A 127 -17.66 3.45 -2.36
C THR A 127 -16.86 3.24 -1.07
N GLY A 128 -17.52 3.33 0.08
CA GLY A 128 -16.92 3.00 1.37
C GLY A 128 -16.48 1.54 1.47
N LEU A 129 -17.35 0.60 1.07
CA LEU A 129 -17.06 -0.83 1.06
C LEU A 129 -15.97 -1.17 0.04
N LEU A 130 -16.08 -0.67 -1.20
CA LEU A 130 -15.02 -0.75 -2.21
C LEU A 130 -13.67 -0.27 -1.65
N MET A 131 -13.62 0.93 -1.08
CA MET A 131 -12.36 1.49 -0.57
C MET A 131 -11.82 0.70 0.63
N PHE A 132 -12.69 0.19 1.51
CA PHE A 132 -12.29 -0.67 2.62
C PHE A 132 -11.63 -1.96 2.12
N VAL A 133 -12.21 -2.61 1.10
CA VAL A 133 -11.62 -3.79 0.45
C VAL A 133 -10.28 -3.43 -0.17
N VAL A 134 -10.21 -2.33 -0.94
CA VAL A 134 -8.97 -1.84 -1.57
C VAL A 134 -7.86 -1.63 -0.54
N LEU A 135 -8.13 -0.98 0.60
CA LEU A 135 -7.12 -0.78 1.66
C LEU A 135 -6.67 -2.09 2.32
N SER A 136 -7.57 -3.07 2.41
CA SER A 136 -7.33 -4.37 3.04
C SER A 136 -6.49 -5.31 2.19
N VAL A 137 -6.67 -5.27 0.86
CA VAL A 137 -5.89 -6.12 -0.06
C VAL A 137 -4.63 -5.44 -0.60
N SER A 138 -4.54 -4.12 -0.52
CA SER A 138 -3.32 -3.37 -0.89
C SER A 138 -2.24 -3.38 0.21
N THR A 139 -2.46 -4.08 1.33
CA THR A 139 -1.50 -4.15 2.45
C THR A 139 -1.22 -5.55 2.95
N GLY A 140 0.04 -5.78 3.36
CA GLY A 140 0.52 -7.06 3.91
C GLY A 140 1.42 -7.83 2.94
N ALA A 141 1.50 -9.15 3.13
CA ALA A 141 2.39 -10.03 2.35
C ALA A 141 2.10 -9.98 0.85
N LYS A 142 3.12 -10.26 0.03
CA LYS A 142 3.07 -10.24 -1.45
C LYS A 142 1.88 -11.03 -2.03
N GLU A 143 1.49 -12.13 -1.39
CA GLU A 143 0.32 -12.96 -1.74
C GLU A 143 -1.02 -12.21 -1.68
N LYS A 144 -1.18 -11.24 -0.76
CA LYS A 144 -2.37 -10.37 -0.71
C LYS A 144 -2.44 -9.43 -1.92
N GLY A 145 -1.28 -9.03 -2.45
CA GLY A 145 -1.21 -8.24 -3.68
C GLY A 145 -1.64 -9.03 -4.92
N ILE A 146 -1.34 -10.33 -4.98
CA ILE A 146 -1.76 -11.21 -6.09
C ILE A 146 -3.28 -11.40 -6.12
N THR A 147 -3.95 -11.35 -4.96
CA THR A 147 -5.42 -11.50 -4.87
C THR A 147 -6.19 -10.19 -4.98
N ALA A 148 -5.49 -9.04 -5.02
CA ALA A 148 -6.11 -7.72 -5.03
C ALA A 148 -7.07 -7.50 -6.21
N GLY A 149 -6.70 -7.91 -7.43
CA GLY A 149 -7.55 -7.78 -8.61
C GLY A 149 -8.88 -8.54 -8.47
N ILE A 150 -8.82 -9.80 -8.00
CA ILE A 150 -10.02 -10.61 -7.75
C ILE A 150 -10.93 -9.96 -6.70
N ALA A 151 -10.37 -9.55 -5.56
CA ALA A 151 -11.17 -8.99 -4.47
C ALA A 151 -11.84 -7.66 -4.86
N VAL A 152 -11.09 -6.76 -5.51
CA VAL A 152 -11.59 -5.44 -5.93
C VAL A 152 -12.59 -5.60 -7.08
N GLY A 153 -12.32 -6.45 -8.07
CA GLY A 153 -13.29 -6.72 -9.14
C GLY A 153 -14.58 -7.38 -8.63
N ALA A 154 -14.46 -8.33 -7.70
CA ALA A 154 -15.61 -9.02 -7.13
C ALA A 154 -16.53 -8.08 -6.34
N VAL A 155 -15.96 -7.17 -5.52
CA VAL A 155 -16.78 -6.22 -4.77
C VAL A 155 -17.50 -5.24 -5.71
N VAL A 156 -16.81 -4.74 -6.74
CA VAL A 156 -17.43 -3.87 -7.76
C VAL A 156 -18.58 -4.56 -8.49
N ALA A 157 -18.39 -5.83 -8.90
CA ALA A 157 -19.47 -6.60 -9.54
C ALA A 157 -20.64 -6.82 -8.58
N LEU A 158 -20.37 -7.21 -7.32
CA LEU A 158 -21.39 -7.42 -6.31
C LEU A 158 -22.21 -6.15 -6.07
N GLU A 159 -21.54 -5.02 -5.88
CA GLU A 159 -22.15 -3.71 -5.64
C GLU A 159 -23.03 -3.28 -6.82
N ALA A 160 -22.53 -3.46 -8.05
CA ALA A 160 -23.32 -3.20 -9.25
C ALA A 160 -24.53 -4.14 -9.36
N LEU A 161 -24.40 -5.41 -8.97
CA LEU A 161 -25.48 -6.39 -9.04
C LEU A 161 -26.68 -6.01 -8.16
N PHE A 162 -26.47 -5.60 -6.90
CA PHE A 162 -27.60 -5.32 -6.01
C PHE A 162 -28.03 -3.85 -6.00
N ALA A 163 -27.09 -2.90 -6.14
CA ALA A 163 -27.40 -1.48 -6.01
C ALA A 163 -27.55 -0.75 -7.36
N GLY A 164 -27.07 -1.35 -8.44
CA GLY A 164 -27.16 -0.81 -9.81
C GLY A 164 -28.57 -0.38 -10.22
N PRO A 165 -29.65 -1.15 -9.96
CA PRO A 165 -31.00 -0.76 -10.36
C PRO A 165 -31.52 0.51 -9.68
N ILE A 166 -30.94 0.90 -8.53
CA ILE A 166 -31.37 2.08 -7.77
C ILE A 166 -30.50 3.29 -8.09
N CYS A 167 -29.17 3.15 -7.99
CA CYS A 167 -28.24 4.28 -8.05
C CYS A 167 -27.27 4.22 -9.23
N GLY A 168 -27.31 3.17 -10.05
CA GLY A 168 -26.35 2.91 -11.13
C GLY A 168 -25.00 2.38 -10.67
N ALA A 169 -24.71 2.43 -9.36
CA ALA A 169 -23.51 1.95 -8.70
C ALA A 169 -22.18 2.33 -9.39
N PRO A 170 -21.95 3.59 -9.82
CA PRO A 170 -20.67 3.96 -10.41
C PRO A 170 -19.50 3.86 -9.44
N MET A 171 -19.69 4.25 -8.17
CA MET A 171 -18.66 4.31 -7.12
C MET A 171 -17.42 5.13 -7.50
N ASN A 172 -17.50 5.89 -8.59
CA ASN A 172 -16.37 6.46 -9.30
C ASN A 172 -16.76 7.81 -9.92
N PRO A 173 -16.22 8.92 -9.41
CA PRO A 173 -16.50 10.25 -9.93
C PRO A 173 -16.13 10.46 -11.41
N SER A 174 -15.04 9.88 -11.91
CA SER A 174 -14.65 10.06 -13.33
C SER A 174 -15.57 9.28 -14.27
N ARG A 175 -15.99 8.07 -13.89
CA ARG A 175 -16.98 7.25 -14.63
C ARG A 175 -18.35 7.90 -14.70
N SER A 176 -18.71 8.73 -13.73
CA SER A 176 -19.98 9.48 -13.75
C SER A 176 -19.85 10.81 -14.48
N LEU A 177 -18.71 11.50 -14.33
CA LEU A 177 -18.42 12.78 -14.98
C LEU A 177 -18.36 12.67 -16.51
N ALA A 178 -17.68 11.66 -17.04
CA ALA A 178 -17.42 11.59 -18.47
C ALA A 178 -18.69 11.46 -19.34
N PRO A 179 -19.61 10.51 -19.08
CA PRO A 179 -20.84 10.42 -19.87
C PRO A 179 -21.79 11.59 -19.58
N ALA A 180 -21.79 12.16 -18.37
CA ALA A 180 -22.52 13.39 -18.06
C ALA A 180 -22.06 14.57 -18.92
N VAL A 181 -20.75 14.75 -19.09
CA VAL A 181 -20.18 15.77 -19.98
C VAL A 181 -20.53 15.50 -21.45
N ALA A 182 -20.44 14.24 -21.88
CA ALA A 182 -20.69 13.88 -23.28
C ALA A 182 -22.17 13.98 -23.67
N SER A 183 -23.09 13.70 -22.75
CA SER A 183 -24.55 13.72 -22.97
C SER A 183 -25.26 14.96 -22.43
N LEU A 184 -24.53 15.86 -21.77
CA LEU A 184 -25.03 17.09 -21.14
C LEU A 184 -26.04 16.87 -19.98
N HIS A 185 -26.00 15.72 -19.33
CA HIS A 185 -26.81 15.39 -18.15
C HIS A 185 -26.03 15.59 -16.84
N PHE A 186 -26.23 16.73 -16.19
CA PHE A 186 -25.48 17.14 -14.99
C PHE A 186 -26.31 17.15 -13.70
N GLU A 187 -27.62 16.88 -13.79
CA GLU A 187 -28.63 17.15 -12.77
C GLU A 187 -28.29 16.50 -11.43
N ILE A 188 -27.89 15.23 -11.47
CA ILE A 188 -27.57 14.40 -10.29
C ILE A 188 -26.06 14.23 -10.08
N LEU A 189 -25.21 14.83 -10.93
CA LEU A 189 -23.76 14.59 -10.91
C LEU A 189 -23.10 14.98 -9.57
N TRP A 190 -23.73 15.87 -8.80
CA TRP A 190 -23.24 16.23 -7.47
C TRP A 190 -23.22 15.03 -6.52
N VAL A 191 -24.21 14.13 -6.59
CA VAL A 191 -24.28 12.90 -5.79
C VAL A 191 -23.06 12.04 -6.05
N TYR A 192 -22.80 11.75 -7.33
CA TYR A 192 -21.73 10.87 -7.78
C TYR A 192 -20.32 11.46 -7.68
N ARG A 193 -20.18 12.73 -7.30
CA ARG A 193 -18.90 13.34 -6.95
C ARG A 193 -18.67 13.37 -5.44
N THR A 194 -19.72 13.69 -4.68
CA THR A 194 -19.61 13.94 -3.23
C THR A 194 -19.77 12.68 -2.40
N ALA A 195 -20.77 11.83 -2.69
CA ALA A 195 -21.01 10.60 -1.94
C ALA A 195 -19.83 9.62 -2.04
N PRO A 196 -19.25 9.33 -3.23
CA PRO A 196 -18.06 8.48 -3.32
C PRO A 196 -16.86 9.02 -2.54
N ALA A 197 -16.64 10.34 -2.55
CA ALA A 197 -15.55 10.96 -1.80
C ALA A 197 -15.74 10.78 -0.28
N ILE A 198 -16.94 11.01 0.23
CA ILE A 198 -17.28 10.81 1.65
C ILE A 198 -17.13 9.34 2.03
N GLY A 199 -17.64 8.43 1.20
CA GLY A 199 -17.52 6.98 1.39
C GLY A 199 -16.05 6.53 1.47
N ALA A 200 -15.22 6.95 0.51
CA ALA A 200 -13.81 6.60 0.49
C ALA A 200 -13.03 7.15 1.71
N VAL A 201 -13.37 8.34 2.19
CA VAL A 201 -12.79 8.91 3.42
C VAL A 201 -13.25 8.14 4.66
N GLY A 202 -14.54 7.84 4.76
CA GLY A 202 -15.11 7.05 5.86
C GLY A 202 -14.52 5.64 5.95
N ALA A 203 -14.23 5.02 4.80
CA ALA A 203 -13.57 3.72 4.72
C ALA A 203 -12.19 3.69 5.37
N VAL A 204 -11.45 4.80 5.36
CA VAL A 204 -10.16 4.88 6.05
C VAL A 204 -10.36 4.70 7.55
N LEU A 205 -11.35 5.35 8.15
CA LEU A 205 -11.67 5.19 9.57
C LEU A 205 -12.07 3.74 9.88
N ALA A 206 -12.99 3.17 9.09
CA ALA A 206 -13.41 1.78 9.25
C ALA A 206 -12.24 0.80 9.14
N TYR A 207 -11.35 1.02 8.15
CA TYR A 207 -10.14 0.23 7.98
C TYR A 207 -9.25 0.28 9.22
N ARG A 208 -9.03 1.48 9.78
CA ARG A 208 -8.25 1.64 11.03
C ARG A 208 -8.89 0.90 12.20
N CYS A 209 -10.20 1.03 12.40
CA CYS A 209 -10.89 0.34 13.50
C CYS A 209 -10.78 -1.19 13.44
N VAL A 210 -10.70 -1.77 12.23
CA VAL A 210 -10.66 -3.23 12.05
C VAL A 210 -9.22 -3.78 12.03
N HIS A 211 -8.28 -3.03 11.45
CA HIS A 211 -6.92 -3.53 11.19
C HIS A 211 -5.86 -2.91 12.09
N GLU A 212 -6.07 -1.69 12.59
CA GLU A 212 -5.22 -1.11 13.63
C GLU A 212 -5.74 -1.64 14.96
N ARG A 213 -4.87 -2.36 15.69
CA ARG A 213 -5.23 -2.88 17.02
C ARG A 213 -5.66 -1.69 17.90
N PRO A 214 -6.73 -1.81 18.72
CA PRO A 214 -7.00 -0.81 19.74
C PRO A 214 -5.72 -0.63 20.54
N CYS A 215 -5.26 0.61 20.65
CA CYS A 215 -4.09 0.95 21.44
C CYS A 215 -4.33 0.46 22.87
N CYS A 216 -3.74 -0.68 23.22
CA CYS A 216 -3.29 -0.86 24.59
C CYS A 216 -2.24 0.24 24.79
N CYS A 217 -2.67 1.36 25.37
CA CYS A 217 -1.86 2.40 25.99
C CYS A 217 -0.37 2.42 25.57
N GLU A 218 -0.06 2.90 24.38
CA GLU A 218 1.26 3.46 24.10
C GLU A 218 1.04 4.90 23.61
N PRO A 219 1.66 5.91 24.28
CA PRO A 219 1.54 7.29 23.86
C PRO A 219 2.18 7.44 22.47
N GLU A 220 1.55 8.29 21.64
CA GLU A 220 1.93 8.61 20.26
C GLU A 220 3.45 8.50 20.02
N GLY A 221 3.85 7.40 19.37
CA GLY A 221 5.24 7.12 19.07
C GLY A 221 5.78 8.10 18.04
N VAL A 222 6.72 8.94 18.47
CA VAL A 222 7.74 9.54 17.61
C VAL A 222 8.23 8.45 16.64
N PRO A 223 8.37 8.72 15.33
CA PRO A 223 8.86 7.71 14.39
C PRO A 223 10.16 7.11 14.91
N MET A 224 10.11 5.81 15.20
CA MET A 224 11.21 5.04 15.77
C MET A 224 12.42 5.13 14.85
N LYS A 225 13.56 5.56 15.39
CA LYS A 225 14.78 5.67 14.59
C LYS A 225 15.22 4.27 14.15
N ARG A 226 15.48 4.11 12.85
CA ARG A 226 15.96 2.85 12.27
C ARG A 226 17.48 2.75 12.40
N VAL A 227 17.96 1.75 13.12
CA VAL A 227 19.39 1.53 13.37
C VAL A 227 19.82 0.17 12.82
N ILE A 228 20.90 0.13 12.04
CA ILE A 228 21.50 -1.12 11.56
C ILE A 228 22.92 -1.29 12.10
N PHE A 229 23.21 -2.47 12.63
CA PHE A 229 24.54 -2.89 13.08
C PHE A 229 25.22 -3.75 12.02
N VAL A 230 26.39 -3.32 11.56
CA VAL A 230 27.11 -3.95 10.45
C VAL A 230 28.45 -4.48 10.94
N CYS A 231 28.69 -5.77 10.67
CA CYS A 231 30.02 -6.36 10.77
C CYS A 231 30.27 -7.25 9.56
N VAL A 232 31.43 -7.91 9.47
CA VAL A 232 31.78 -8.71 8.29
C VAL A 232 30.85 -9.93 8.12
N GLU A 233 30.84 -10.83 9.10
CA GLU A 233 30.17 -12.13 8.98
C GLU A 233 28.72 -12.15 9.49
N ASN A 234 28.28 -11.08 10.18
CA ASN A 234 26.99 -11.04 10.89
C ASN A 234 26.74 -12.29 11.76
N SER A 235 27.80 -12.76 12.41
CA SER A 235 27.81 -13.99 13.20
C SER A 235 27.98 -13.75 14.70
N ASN A 236 28.60 -12.64 15.09
CA ASN A 236 28.94 -12.30 16.47
C ASN A 236 28.51 -10.87 16.83
N ARG A 237 29.41 -9.89 16.66
CA ARG A 237 29.26 -8.51 17.17
C ARG A 237 27.94 -7.84 16.80
N SER A 238 27.57 -7.84 15.52
CA SER A 238 26.33 -7.19 15.08
C SER A 238 25.06 -7.91 15.51
N GLN A 239 25.12 -9.24 15.69
CA GLN A 239 24.00 -10.03 16.25
C GLN A 239 23.77 -9.70 17.72
N MET A 240 24.86 -9.65 18.52
CA MET A 240 24.78 -9.25 19.92
C MET A 240 24.29 -7.80 20.06
N ALA A 241 24.74 -6.89 19.19
CA ALA A 241 24.29 -5.51 19.21
C ALA A 241 22.80 -5.36 18.86
N GLU A 242 22.31 -6.08 17.85
CA GLU A 242 20.87 -6.14 17.53
C GLU A 242 20.08 -6.69 18.72
N ALA A 243 20.55 -7.77 19.34
CA ALA A 243 19.90 -8.34 20.52
C ALA A 243 19.84 -7.36 21.70
N PHE A 244 20.94 -6.71 22.04
CA PHE A 244 20.95 -5.69 23.10
C PHE A 244 20.10 -4.47 22.76
N ALA A 245 20.04 -4.07 21.49
CA ALA A 245 19.22 -2.93 21.08
C ALA A 245 17.73 -3.28 21.16
N ARG A 246 17.35 -4.53 20.88
CA ARG A 246 16.00 -5.05 21.13
C ARG A 246 15.68 -5.14 22.62
N LEU A 247 16.63 -5.58 23.45
CA LEU A 247 16.45 -5.68 24.91
C LEU A 247 16.26 -4.30 25.56
N HIS A 248 17.12 -3.34 25.23
CA HIS A 248 17.20 -2.04 25.92
C HIS A 248 16.45 -0.91 25.20
N GLY A 249 16.07 -1.12 23.94
CA GLY A 249 15.50 -0.11 23.04
C GLY A 249 14.04 -0.33 22.65
N VAL A 250 13.31 -1.19 23.38
CA VAL A 250 11.87 -1.41 23.17
C VAL A 250 11.13 -0.07 23.16
N GLY A 251 10.38 0.21 22.10
CA GLY A 251 9.64 1.47 21.95
C GLY A 251 10.51 2.72 21.72
N LYS A 252 11.83 2.58 21.47
CA LYS A 252 12.73 3.70 21.07
C LYS A 252 13.36 3.57 19.67
N VAL A 253 13.72 2.37 19.24
CA VAL A 253 14.39 2.12 17.95
C VAL A 253 13.87 0.89 17.22
N GLU A 254 13.91 0.93 15.89
CA GLU A 254 13.77 -0.25 15.04
C GLU A 254 15.18 -0.73 14.65
N THR A 255 15.53 -1.96 14.98
CA THR A 255 16.93 -2.41 14.95
C THR A 255 17.15 -3.59 14.01
N PHE A 256 18.26 -3.56 13.28
CA PHE A 256 18.64 -4.59 12.32
C PHE A 256 20.14 -4.93 12.46
N SER A 257 20.58 -6.09 11.97
CA SER A 257 21.99 -6.38 11.75
C SER A 257 22.25 -6.94 10.35
N ALA A 258 23.46 -6.77 9.81
CA ALA A 258 23.83 -7.35 8.53
C ALA A 258 25.35 -7.55 8.38
N GLY A 259 25.71 -8.37 7.39
CA GLY A 259 27.05 -8.82 7.07
C GLY A 259 27.52 -8.32 5.71
N SER A 260 28.75 -7.84 5.58
CA SER A 260 29.34 -7.57 4.25
C SER A 260 29.77 -8.85 3.54
N ARG A 261 30.05 -9.91 4.31
CA ARG A 261 30.31 -11.28 3.86
C ARG A 261 29.67 -12.24 4.88
N PRO A 262 28.34 -12.34 4.92
CA PRO A 262 27.63 -13.10 5.96
C PRO A 262 28.05 -14.56 5.99
N SER A 263 28.22 -15.13 7.18
CA SER A 263 28.56 -16.55 7.37
C SER A 263 27.41 -17.50 7.08
N GLY A 264 26.17 -17.00 7.00
CA GLY A 264 24.94 -17.80 6.86
C GLY A 264 24.44 -18.41 8.17
N THR A 265 25.26 -18.43 9.23
CA THR A 265 24.88 -18.93 10.57
C THR A 265 25.40 -18.01 11.68
N VAL A 266 24.62 -17.90 12.76
CA VAL A 266 25.03 -17.19 13.98
C VAL A 266 26.04 -18.04 14.75
N ASN A 267 27.09 -17.42 15.30
CA ASN A 267 28.16 -18.14 15.98
C ASN A 267 27.64 -18.77 17.29
N PRO A 268 27.91 -20.07 17.55
CA PRO A 268 27.49 -20.73 18.78
C PRO A 268 27.96 -20.06 20.07
N LYS A 269 29.15 -19.43 20.08
CA LYS A 269 29.64 -18.67 21.25
C LYS A 269 28.77 -17.44 21.51
N ALA A 270 28.33 -16.74 20.47
CA ALA A 270 27.41 -15.62 20.62
C ALA A 270 26.05 -16.08 21.16
N ILE A 271 25.54 -17.23 20.67
CA ILE A 271 24.30 -17.83 21.20
C ILE A 271 24.45 -18.16 22.68
N ALA A 272 25.52 -18.84 23.08
CA ALA A 272 25.79 -19.18 24.47
C ALA A 272 25.92 -17.90 25.34
N GLY A 273 26.73 -16.94 24.91
CA GLY A 273 26.96 -15.69 25.63
C GLY A 273 25.70 -14.83 25.77
N MET A 274 24.81 -14.79 24.76
CA MET A 274 23.55 -14.05 24.88
C MET A 274 22.50 -14.79 25.71
N LYS A 275 22.51 -16.12 25.71
CA LYS A 275 21.62 -16.93 26.55
C LYS A 275 21.86 -16.67 28.05
N GLU A 276 23.12 -16.44 28.45
CA GLU A 276 23.47 -16.07 29.84
C GLU A 276 22.80 -14.76 30.30
N VAL A 277 22.59 -13.82 29.39
CA VAL A 277 21.91 -12.54 29.66
C VAL A 277 20.41 -12.57 29.31
N GLY A 278 19.85 -13.76 29.11
CA GLY A 278 18.41 -13.97 28.91
C GLY A 278 17.90 -13.69 27.50
N TYR A 279 18.78 -13.68 26.48
CA TYR A 279 18.37 -13.47 25.08
C TYR A 279 18.70 -14.67 24.19
N ASP A 280 17.70 -15.15 23.45
CA ASP A 280 17.86 -16.30 22.56
C ASP A 280 18.20 -15.88 21.12
N LEU A 281 19.48 -15.97 20.78
CA LEU A 281 19.98 -15.73 19.42
C LEU A 281 19.74 -16.87 18.43
N THR A 282 19.21 -18.04 18.84
CA THR A 282 18.97 -19.16 17.90
C THR A 282 17.92 -18.83 16.84
N THR A 283 17.07 -17.84 17.13
CA THR A 283 16.04 -17.33 16.23
C THR A 283 16.56 -16.31 15.21
N HIS A 284 17.81 -15.86 15.36
CA HIS A 284 18.45 -14.92 14.44
C HIS A 284 19.09 -15.66 13.25
N GLY A 285 19.24 -14.94 12.14
CA GLY A 285 19.96 -15.41 10.96
C GLY A 285 21.11 -14.47 10.59
N SER A 286 22.20 -15.03 10.08
CA SER A 286 23.29 -14.24 9.47
C SER A 286 22.87 -13.84 8.05
N LYS A 287 22.65 -12.55 7.84
CA LYS A 287 22.10 -11.96 6.61
C LYS A 287 23.03 -10.95 5.97
N GLY A 288 22.92 -10.84 4.65
CA GLY A 288 23.74 -9.94 3.84
C GLY A 288 23.23 -8.51 3.80
N LEU A 289 24.11 -7.57 3.42
CA LEU A 289 23.75 -6.16 3.23
C LEU A 289 22.85 -5.94 2.01
N GLU A 290 22.76 -6.92 1.10
CA GLU A 290 21.90 -6.90 -0.07
C GLU A 290 20.41 -6.80 0.30
N GLU A 291 19.99 -7.35 1.45
CA GLU A 291 18.62 -7.23 1.97
C GLU A 291 18.22 -5.78 2.29
N PHE A 292 19.22 -4.92 2.49
CA PHE A 292 19.05 -3.51 2.83
C PHE A 292 19.32 -2.59 1.64
N SER A 293 19.58 -3.14 0.45
CA SER A 293 19.79 -2.36 -0.78
C SER A 293 18.53 -1.55 -1.12
N GLY A 294 18.68 -0.22 -1.20
CA GLY A 294 17.57 0.70 -1.47
C GLY A 294 16.69 1.03 -0.26
N GLN A 295 16.96 0.49 0.93
CA GLN A 295 16.30 0.90 2.17
C GLN A 295 17.03 2.07 2.83
N SER A 296 16.28 3.07 3.32
CA SER A 296 16.85 4.17 4.10
C SER A 296 16.79 3.88 5.60
N VAL A 297 17.92 3.98 6.29
CA VAL A 297 18.02 3.88 7.76
C VAL A 297 18.47 5.21 8.35
N ASP A 298 18.09 5.49 9.59
CA ASP A 298 18.53 6.73 10.26
C ASP A 298 19.99 6.63 10.70
N MET A 299 20.43 5.44 11.13
CA MET A 299 21.80 5.23 11.60
C MET A 299 22.37 3.87 11.18
N ALA A 300 23.60 3.87 10.69
CA ALA A 300 24.39 2.65 10.49
C ALA A 300 25.61 2.64 11.42
N VAL A 301 25.74 1.57 12.19
CA VAL A 301 26.84 1.36 13.14
C VAL A 301 27.75 0.27 12.60
N THR A 302 28.96 0.62 12.17
CA THR A 302 29.99 -0.34 11.71
C THR A 302 30.85 -0.79 12.88
N MET A 303 31.41 -2.00 12.81
CA MET A 303 32.16 -2.60 13.93
C MET A 303 33.62 -2.94 13.61
N ARG A 304 34.19 -2.35 12.54
CA ARG A 304 35.59 -2.50 12.12
C ARG A 304 36.02 -1.37 11.16
N ARG A 305 37.29 -0.95 11.24
CA ARG A 305 37.92 -0.14 10.18
C ARG A 305 37.91 -0.89 8.85
N GLY A 306 37.28 -0.29 7.84
CA GLY A 306 37.19 -0.82 6.48
C GLY A 306 35.83 -1.40 6.11
N ASP A 307 34.88 -1.48 7.05
CA ASP A 307 33.49 -1.87 6.78
C ASP A 307 32.67 -0.69 6.21
N GLU A 308 33.26 0.12 5.33
CA GLU A 308 32.50 1.12 4.58
C GLU A 308 31.53 0.40 3.66
N CYS A 309 30.27 0.34 4.08
CA CYS A 309 29.21 -0.25 3.28
C CYS A 309 28.47 0.83 2.49
N PRO A 310 28.74 0.98 1.17
CA PRO A 310 28.00 1.91 0.31
C PRO A 310 26.57 1.45 0.03
N LEU A 311 26.23 0.17 0.29
CA LEU A 311 24.91 -0.40 -0.03
C LEU A 311 23.79 0.06 0.91
N VAL A 312 24.12 0.52 2.11
CA VAL A 312 23.14 1.02 3.09
C VAL A 312 23.03 2.54 2.98
N LEU A 313 21.82 3.05 2.71
CA LEU A 313 21.53 4.48 2.70
C LEU A 313 21.25 4.97 4.13
N ALA A 314 22.30 5.33 4.88
CA ALA A 314 22.21 5.82 6.25
C ALA A 314 22.38 7.34 6.36
N ARG A 315 21.54 8.01 7.17
CA ARG A 315 21.68 9.46 7.46
C ARG A 315 22.90 9.75 8.34
N GLN A 316 23.14 8.90 9.33
CA GLN A 316 24.29 8.99 10.22
C GLN A 316 25.07 7.67 10.21
N ARG A 317 26.40 7.77 10.26
CA ARG A 317 27.29 6.61 10.38
C ARG A 317 28.15 6.73 11.62
N VAL A 318 28.25 5.64 12.36
CA VAL A 318 29.06 5.54 13.58
C VAL A 318 29.96 4.32 13.45
N ASP A 319 31.25 4.47 13.73
CA ASP A 319 32.20 3.35 13.73
C ASP A 319 32.57 2.97 15.16
N TRP A 320 32.18 1.76 15.56
CA TRP A 320 32.58 1.16 16.82
C TRP A 320 33.81 0.28 16.62
N LYS A 321 34.90 0.64 17.28
CA LYS A 321 36.13 -0.15 17.29
C LYS A 321 36.01 -1.31 18.29
N ILE A 322 35.25 -2.34 17.93
CA ILE A 322 35.02 -3.53 18.77
C ILE A 322 35.98 -4.64 18.33
N PRO A 323 36.79 -5.21 19.25
CA PRO A 323 37.67 -6.33 18.92
C PRO A 323 36.87 -7.54 18.43
N ASP A 324 37.46 -8.37 17.56
CA ASP A 324 36.79 -9.56 17.06
C ASP A 324 36.81 -10.67 18.11
N PRO A 325 35.65 -11.13 18.63
CA PRO A 325 35.64 -12.08 19.73
C PRO A 325 35.73 -13.55 19.28
N LYS A 326 35.75 -13.82 17.96
CA LYS A 326 35.58 -15.18 17.39
C LYS A 326 36.51 -16.23 18.01
N GLU A 327 37.79 -15.90 18.14
CA GLU A 327 38.84 -16.79 18.65
C GLU A 327 39.12 -16.61 20.15
N LEU A 328 38.38 -15.74 20.84
CA LEU A 328 38.63 -15.48 22.27
C LEU A 328 38.09 -16.63 23.16
N PRO A 329 38.70 -16.85 24.34
CA PRO A 329 38.14 -17.66 25.41
C PRO A 329 36.79 -17.09 25.91
N PRO A 330 35.92 -17.92 26.54
CA PRO A 330 34.57 -17.49 26.96
C PRO A 330 34.54 -16.24 27.84
N GLU A 331 35.46 -16.11 28.80
CA GLU A 331 35.52 -14.93 29.69
C GLU A 331 35.79 -13.65 28.90
N GLN A 332 36.78 -13.66 28.01
CA GLN A 332 37.12 -12.52 27.15
C GLN A 332 36.05 -12.28 26.08
N PHE A 333 35.36 -13.31 25.62
CA PHE A 333 34.20 -13.17 24.73
C PHE A 333 33.09 -12.38 25.43
N ASN A 334 32.82 -12.71 26.70
CA ASN A 334 31.81 -12.03 27.52
C ASN A 334 32.21 -10.57 27.80
N GLU A 335 33.49 -10.27 27.98
CA GLU A 335 33.95 -8.87 28.05
C GLU A 335 33.60 -8.07 26.78
N VAL A 336 33.72 -8.68 25.60
CA VAL A 336 33.32 -8.05 24.32
C VAL A 336 31.79 -7.92 24.22
N ARG A 337 31.03 -8.93 24.66
CA ARG A 337 29.57 -8.88 24.75
C ARG A 337 29.13 -7.70 25.61
N ASP A 338 29.70 -7.55 26.80
CA ASP A 338 29.32 -6.52 27.77
C ASP A 338 29.78 -5.12 27.29
N LEU A 339 30.90 -5.04 26.56
CA LEU A 339 31.29 -3.83 25.83
C LEU A 339 30.25 -3.43 24.78
N ILE A 340 29.73 -4.39 24.00
CA ILE A 340 28.68 -4.13 23.01
C ILE A 340 27.42 -3.62 23.71
N GLU A 341 27.01 -4.25 24.81
CA GLU A 341 25.83 -3.82 25.58
C GLU A 341 25.95 -2.37 26.05
N ARG A 342 27.10 -2.02 26.64
CA ARG A 342 27.36 -0.64 27.09
C ARG A 342 27.29 0.35 25.93
N LYS A 343 27.89 0.02 24.78
CA LYS A 343 27.83 0.89 23.59
C LYS A 343 26.41 1.04 23.04
N VAL A 344 25.61 -0.01 23.07
CA VAL A 344 24.19 0.05 22.70
C VAL A 344 23.42 0.95 23.67
N LYS A 345 23.62 0.80 24.98
CA LYS A 345 22.99 1.67 25.99
C LYS A 345 23.37 3.14 25.82
N GLU A 346 24.65 3.44 25.57
CA GLU A 346 25.14 4.79 25.27
C GLU A 346 24.48 5.37 24.00
N LEU A 347 24.38 4.56 22.94
CA LEU A 347 23.73 4.95 21.70
C LEU A 347 22.25 5.25 21.92
N LEU A 348 21.52 4.37 22.59
CA LEU A 348 20.09 4.55 22.89
C LEU A 348 19.81 5.76 23.79
N ALA A 349 20.74 6.11 24.70
CA ALA A 349 20.63 7.30 25.53
C ALA A 349 20.80 8.61 24.73
N GLY A 350 21.49 8.55 23.58
CA GLY A 350 21.71 9.70 22.69
C GLY A 350 20.69 9.85 21.55
N LEU A 351 19.70 8.95 21.45
CA LEU A 351 18.66 8.96 20.40
C LEU A 351 17.38 9.65 20.87
#